data_AF-A0A832TWZ6-F1
#
_entry.id   AF-A0A832TWZ6-F1
#
_cell.length_a   1.000
_cell.length_b   1.000
_cell.length_c   1.000
_cell.angle_alpha   90.00
_cell.angle_beta   90.00
_cell.angle_gamma   90.00
#
_symmetry.space_group_name_H-M   'P 1'
#
loop_
_entity.id
_entity.type
_entity.pdbx_description
1 polymer ?
#
loop_
_entity_poly.entity_id
_entity_poly.type
_entity_poly.pdbx_seq_one_letter_code
_entity_poly.pdbx_strand_id
1 'polypeptide(L)'
;MSDKKTKKEATEVTKKGLSIFLGKISGKEQLELEIDRLNSHVITLELDLQSSRNQLEKKEVLAKQAVSDRQEAEILLNQERIRTRTLSHELETIRAESQGKLKFRGTDTLSLQAIQTYLSKLKSFHDPAGGLLTAYLPQGTRLSGVISEKVFERVEEETRTLLDRLEPDTGLAFFYDIHRMVCEAIVPPFPITSPAWQLGHSFDVSLLEEILSKDYRMLVLVLHAGESFIGFAPDAQVFDTEELIRSSVKEKHSKGGFSQRRFERLREEDIAHHMDKVLEALYRILEENKLIDCVILSGDFQLIGEIRKRLPFNLEIIEKPSDIRVEKASGEEILRTVLSSRRYLL
;
A
#
# COMPACT_ATOMS: atom_id res chain seq x y z
N MET A 1 41.45 -25.42 -80.80
CA MET A 1 42.04 -26.74 -80.48
C MET A 1 40.93 -27.76 -80.69
N SER A 2 40.92 -28.43 -81.85
CA SER A 2 41.40 -29.82 -82.01
C SER A 2 40.46 -30.80 -81.28
N ASP A 3 39.84 -31.81 -81.88
CA ASP A 3 39.81 -32.39 -83.22
C ASP A 3 38.62 -33.38 -83.16
N LYS A 4 37.82 -33.55 -84.23
CA LYS A 4 37.75 -34.79 -85.04
C LYS A 4 37.67 -36.08 -84.20
N LYS A 5 36.70 -36.98 -84.40
CA LYS A 5 36.46 -37.67 -85.69
C LYS A 5 35.27 -38.65 -85.56
N THR A 6 34.37 -38.64 -86.56
CA THR A 6 33.86 -39.77 -87.40
C THR A 6 33.44 -41.11 -86.74
N LYS A 7 32.43 -41.85 -87.21
CA LYS A 7 31.81 -41.97 -88.56
C LYS A 7 30.56 -42.87 -88.45
N LYS A 8 29.57 -42.53 -89.27
CA LYS A 8 28.73 -43.39 -90.13
C LYS A 8 28.41 -44.82 -89.65
N GLU A 9 27.12 -45.13 -89.58
CA GLU A 9 26.47 -45.91 -90.64
C GLU A 9 24.97 -45.61 -90.69
N ALA A 10 24.51 -45.30 -91.89
CA ALA A 10 23.12 -45.11 -92.27
C ALA A 10 22.89 -46.05 -93.43
N THR A 11 21.81 -46.84 -93.34
CA THR A 11 21.09 -47.67 -94.33
C THR A 11 20.71 -48.96 -93.60
N GLU A 12 19.47 -49.42 -93.53
CA GLU A 12 18.54 -49.49 -94.65
C GLU A 12 17.11 -49.70 -94.11
N VAL A 13 16.19 -48.97 -94.70
CA VAL A 13 14.75 -49.04 -94.47
C VAL A 13 14.20 -50.25 -95.21
N THR A 14 13.36 -51.04 -94.54
CA THR A 14 12.12 -51.72 -95.00
C THR A 14 11.83 -52.84 -93.99
N LYS A 15 10.64 -53.10 -93.46
CA LYS A 15 9.25 -52.76 -93.83
C LYS A 15 8.39 -53.03 -92.59
N LYS A 16 7.46 -52.10 -92.31
CA LYS A 16 6.14 -52.30 -91.67
C LYS A 16 6.08 -53.04 -90.33
N GLY A 17 5.70 -52.26 -89.31
CA GLY A 17 4.78 -52.70 -88.27
C GLY A 17 5.20 -52.26 -86.88
N LEU A 18 4.75 -51.07 -86.46
CA LEU A 18 4.31 -50.72 -85.10
C LEU A 18 4.27 -49.19 -84.97
N SER A 19 3.16 -48.64 -85.40
CA SER A 19 2.72 -47.31 -85.03
C SER A 19 2.53 -47.24 -83.50
N ILE A 20 2.84 -46.07 -82.91
CA ILE A 20 2.31 -45.52 -81.66
C ILE A 20 3.00 -46.00 -80.37
N PHE A 21 3.80 -45.11 -79.75
CA PHE A 21 3.78 -44.86 -78.30
C PHE A 21 4.26 -43.42 -77.99
N LEU A 22 3.25 -42.56 -77.73
CA LEU A 22 3.18 -41.31 -76.92
C LEU A 22 4.42 -40.41 -76.77
N GLY A 23 4.41 -39.10 -77.05
CA GLY A 23 3.31 -38.13 -77.16
C GLY A 23 3.00 -37.43 -75.83
N LYS A 24 3.46 -36.18 -75.68
CA LYS A 24 2.93 -35.07 -74.86
C LYS A 24 2.21 -35.45 -73.55
N ILE A 25 2.83 -35.11 -72.40
CA ILE A 25 2.17 -35.05 -71.08
C ILE A 25 0.82 -34.35 -71.26
N SER A 26 -0.24 -35.10 -71.01
CA SER A 26 -1.61 -34.69 -71.30
C SER A 26 -2.04 -33.61 -70.31
N GLY A 27 -2.83 -32.61 -70.74
CA GLY A 27 -3.45 -31.65 -69.81
C GLY A 27 -4.28 -32.31 -68.71
N LYS A 28 -4.62 -33.60 -68.88
CA LYS A 28 -5.26 -34.44 -67.86
C LYS A 28 -4.37 -34.75 -66.66
N GLU A 29 -3.07 -35.02 -66.84
CA GLU A 29 -2.15 -35.34 -65.72
C GLU A 29 -1.86 -34.09 -64.86
N GLN A 30 -1.79 -32.91 -65.48
CA GLN A 30 -1.64 -31.65 -64.75
C GLN A 30 -2.89 -31.33 -63.91
N LEU A 31 -4.08 -31.62 -64.44
CA LEU A 31 -5.33 -31.46 -63.71
C LEU A 31 -5.45 -32.47 -62.55
N GLU A 32 -4.99 -33.71 -62.70
CA GLU A 32 -4.96 -34.71 -61.62
C GLU A 32 -4.04 -34.26 -60.46
N LEU A 33 -2.84 -33.73 -60.75
CA LEU A 33 -1.95 -33.17 -59.73
C LEU A 33 -2.54 -31.95 -59.00
N GLU A 34 -3.25 -31.08 -59.73
CA GLU A 34 -3.95 -29.91 -59.15
C GLU A 34 -5.10 -30.36 -58.22
N ILE A 35 -5.86 -31.38 -58.63
CA ILE A 35 -6.94 -31.98 -57.82
C ILE A 35 -6.38 -32.58 -56.54
N ASP A 36 -5.28 -33.34 -56.60
CA ASP A 36 -4.66 -33.92 -55.41
C ASP A 36 -4.10 -32.86 -54.45
N ARG A 37 -3.53 -31.77 -55.00
CA ARG A 37 -3.07 -30.62 -54.21
C ARG A 37 -4.22 -29.91 -53.52
N LEU A 38 -5.31 -29.65 -54.24
CA LEU A 38 -6.51 -29.00 -53.71
C LEU A 38 -7.18 -29.87 -52.64
N ASN A 39 -7.31 -31.18 -52.88
CA ASN A 39 -7.84 -32.12 -51.90
C ASN A 39 -6.98 -32.17 -50.63
N SER A 40 -5.66 -32.19 -50.78
CA SER A 40 -4.74 -32.12 -49.64
C SER A 40 -4.96 -30.83 -48.84
N HIS A 41 -5.13 -29.69 -49.53
CA HIS A 41 -5.35 -28.39 -48.90
C HIS A 41 -6.70 -28.29 -48.18
N VAL A 42 -7.75 -28.88 -48.76
CA VAL A 42 -9.08 -29.00 -48.14
C VAL A 42 -8.98 -29.79 -46.83
N ILE A 43 -8.27 -30.92 -46.83
CA ILE A 43 -8.06 -31.73 -45.62
C ILE A 43 -7.31 -30.93 -44.55
N THR A 44 -6.25 -30.19 -44.90
CA THR A 44 -5.53 -29.36 -43.92
C THR A 44 -6.42 -28.27 -43.35
N LEU A 45 -7.19 -27.57 -44.19
CA LEU A 45 -8.11 -26.53 -43.77
C LEU A 45 -9.22 -27.08 -42.86
N GLU A 46 -9.74 -28.27 -43.13
CA GLU A 46 -10.74 -28.93 -42.28
C GLU A 46 -10.16 -29.26 -40.89
N LEU A 47 -8.92 -29.76 -40.82
CA LEU A 47 -8.23 -30.02 -39.56
C LEU A 47 -7.96 -28.73 -38.77
N ASP A 48 -7.54 -27.66 -39.45
CA ASP A 48 -7.30 -26.35 -38.83
C ASP A 48 -8.60 -25.74 -38.29
N LEU A 49 -9.70 -25.85 -39.04
CA LEU A 49 -11.02 -25.38 -38.65
C LEU A 49 -11.53 -26.16 -37.43
N GLN A 50 -11.32 -27.48 -37.40
CA GLN A 50 -11.68 -28.32 -36.26
C GLN A 50 -10.83 -28.01 -35.03
N SER A 51 -9.52 -27.78 -35.19
CA SER A 51 -8.65 -27.37 -34.08
C SER A 51 -9.06 -26.00 -33.51
N SER A 52 -9.39 -25.05 -34.39
CA SER A 52 -9.82 -23.69 -34.03
C SER A 52 -11.16 -23.70 -33.30
N ARG A 53 -12.11 -24.53 -33.75
CA ARG A 53 -13.40 -24.74 -33.05
C ARG A 53 -13.20 -25.29 -31.64
N ASN A 54 -12.34 -26.30 -31.49
CA ASN A 54 -12.03 -26.88 -30.18
C ASN A 54 -11.37 -25.86 -29.24
N GLN A 55 -10.49 -24.99 -29.77
CA GLN A 55 -9.89 -23.91 -28.99
C GLN A 55 -10.92 -22.85 -28.58
N LEU A 56 -11.84 -22.49 -29.48
CA LEU A 56 -12.92 -21.54 -29.20
C LEU A 56 -13.81 -22.07 -28.08
N GLU A 57 -14.24 -23.33 -28.17
CA GLU A 57 -15.12 -23.96 -27.19
C GLU A 57 -14.46 -24.03 -25.80
N LYS A 58 -13.17 -24.39 -25.74
CA LYS A 58 -12.39 -24.33 -24.48
C LYS A 58 -12.34 -22.92 -23.90
N LYS A 59 -12.11 -21.90 -24.73
CA LYS A 59 -12.10 -20.50 -24.29
C LYS A 59 -13.47 -20.03 -23.82
N GLU A 60 -14.56 -20.45 -24.48
CA GLU A 60 -15.93 -20.13 -24.06
C GLU A 60 -16.28 -20.76 -22.71
N VAL A 61 -15.88 -22.02 -22.47
CA VAL A 61 -16.06 -22.68 -21.18
C VAL A 61 -15.29 -21.97 -20.08
N LEU A 62 -14.01 -21.62 -20.33
CA LEU A 62 -13.21 -20.85 -19.38
C LEU A 62 -13.80 -19.46 -19.11
N ALA A 63 -14.34 -18.79 -20.13
CA ALA A 63 -15.00 -17.50 -19.97
C ALA A 63 -16.28 -17.62 -19.12
N LYS A 64 -17.09 -18.65 -19.32
CA LYS A 64 -18.28 -18.92 -18.50
C LYS A 64 -17.90 -19.21 -17.04
N GLN A 65 -16.87 -20.03 -16.82
CA GLN A 65 -16.39 -20.34 -15.47
C GLN A 65 -15.89 -19.07 -14.78
N ALA A 66 -15.06 -18.27 -15.45
CA ALA A 66 -14.56 -17.00 -14.90
C ALA A 66 -15.68 -16.01 -14.57
N VAL A 67 -16.80 -16.02 -15.30
CA VAL A 67 -17.98 -15.19 -14.97
C VAL A 67 -18.70 -15.72 -13.73
N SER A 68 -18.81 -17.04 -13.57
CA SER A 68 -19.40 -17.69 -12.39
C SER A 68 -18.59 -17.40 -11.13
N ASP A 69 -17.29 -17.68 -11.15
CA ASP A 69 -16.37 -17.45 -10.03
C ASP A 69 -16.40 -15.97 -9.58
N ARG A 70 -16.58 -15.06 -10.55
CA ARG A 70 -16.69 -13.62 -10.35
C ARG A 70 -18.06 -13.19 -9.82
N GLN A 71 -19.14 -13.91 -10.11
CA GLN A 71 -20.44 -13.69 -9.45
C GLN A 71 -20.38 -14.15 -8.00
N GLU A 72 -19.76 -15.31 -7.74
CA GLU A 72 -19.55 -15.80 -6.37
C GLU A 72 -18.71 -14.83 -5.54
N ALA A 73 -17.58 -14.35 -6.07
CA ALA A 73 -16.75 -13.34 -5.41
C ALA A 73 -17.49 -12.03 -5.13
N GLU A 74 -18.38 -11.60 -6.04
CA GLU A 74 -19.17 -10.38 -5.87
C GLU A 74 -20.27 -10.55 -4.81
N ILE A 75 -20.88 -11.74 -4.73
CA ILE A 75 -21.80 -12.11 -3.66
C ILE A 75 -21.07 -12.07 -2.31
N LEU A 76 -19.89 -12.67 -2.21
CA LEU A 76 -19.05 -12.65 -1.00
C LEU A 76 -18.68 -11.22 -0.60
N LEU A 77 -18.20 -10.40 -1.54
CA LEU A 77 -17.86 -8.99 -1.27
C LEU A 77 -19.08 -8.20 -0.79
N ASN A 78 -20.25 -8.44 -1.37
CA ASN A 78 -21.47 -7.75 -0.95
C ASN A 78 -21.92 -8.21 0.44
N GLN A 79 -21.78 -9.51 0.76
CA GLN A 79 -22.00 -10.03 2.12
C GLN A 79 -21.05 -9.38 3.13
N GLU A 80 -19.75 -9.29 2.82
CA GLU A 80 -18.77 -8.64 3.69
C GLU A 80 -19.01 -7.13 3.81
N ARG A 81 -19.46 -6.46 2.75
CA ARG A 81 -19.89 -5.04 2.83
C ARG A 81 -21.09 -4.86 3.72
N ILE A 82 -22.11 -5.70 3.57
CA ILE A 82 -23.29 -5.69 4.45
C ILE A 82 -22.84 -5.95 5.88
N ARG A 83 -22.01 -6.96 6.12
CA ARG A 83 -21.46 -7.27 7.43
C ARG A 83 -20.68 -6.10 8.02
N THR A 84 -19.80 -5.47 7.24
CA THR A 84 -19.05 -4.29 7.67
C THR A 84 -20.00 -3.15 8.01
N ARG A 85 -21.04 -2.92 7.20
CA ARG A 85 -22.05 -1.88 7.49
C ARG A 85 -22.86 -2.19 8.74
N THR A 86 -23.27 -3.44 8.92
CA THR A 86 -23.98 -3.91 10.11
C THR A 86 -23.09 -3.80 11.34
N LEU A 87 -21.84 -4.28 11.28
CA LEU A 87 -20.85 -4.14 12.34
C LEU A 87 -20.54 -2.66 12.63
N SER A 88 -20.45 -1.80 11.61
CA SER A 88 -20.28 -0.36 11.80
C SER A 88 -21.48 0.25 12.50
N HIS A 89 -22.70 -0.13 12.12
CA HIS A 89 -23.92 0.31 12.79
C HIS A 89 -24.01 -0.26 14.21
N GLU A 90 -23.65 -1.51 14.43
CA GLU A 90 -23.54 -2.14 15.75
C GLU A 90 -22.46 -1.46 16.59
N LEU A 91 -21.34 -1.07 16.00
CA LEU A 91 -20.31 -0.27 16.66
C LEU A 91 -20.82 1.14 16.93
N GLU A 92 -21.62 1.75 16.06
CA GLU A 92 -22.25 3.05 16.30
C GLU A 92 -23.32 2.97 17.38
N THR A 93 -24.12 1.91 17.43
CA THR A 93 -25.12 1.67 18.49
C THR A 93 -24.43 1.30 19.78
N ILE A 94 -23.42 0.42 19.77
CA ILE A 94 -22.56 0.17 20.94
C ILE A 94 -21.89 1.46 21.36
N ARG A 95 -21.37 2.29 20.44
CA ARG A 95 -20.81 3.61 20.77
C ARG A 95 -21.86 4.53 21.35
N ALA A 96 -23.10 4.53 20.84
CA ALA A 96 -24.22 5.37 21.28
C ALA A 96 -24.80 4.91 22.63
N GLU A 97 -24.94 3.62 22.86
CA GLU A 97 -25.24 3.01 24.17
C GLU A 97 -24.06 3.21 25.14
N SER A 98 -22.84 3.27 24.61
CA SER A 98 -21.63 3.72 25.29
C SER A 98 -21.48 5.23 25.34
N GLN A 99 -22.41 6.06 24.85
CA GLN A 99 -22.29 7.52 24.98
C GLN A 99 -22.54 7.99 26.43
N GLY A 100 -22.92 7.08 27.33
CA GLY A 100 -22.78 7.24 28.78
C GLY A 100 -21.39 6.83 29.34
N LYS A 101 -20.49 6.28 28.51
CA LYS A 101 -19.14 5.80 28.88
C LYS A 101 -18.08 6.80 28.38
N LEU A 102 -17.48 7.53 29.31
CA LEU A 102 -16.16 8.17 29.26
C LEU A 102 -15.69 8.71 27.90
N LYS A 103 -15.77 10.02 27.72
CA LYS A 103 -15.16 10.74 26.59
C LYS A 103 -13.93 11.49 27.07
N PHE A 104 -12.92 11.59 26.22
CA PHE A 104 -11.82 12.55 26.44
C PHE A 104 -12.41 13.95 26.56
N ARG A 105 -11.94 14.74 27.53
CA ARG A 105 -12.36 16.13 27.73
C ARG A 105 -11.95 17.01 26.55
N GLY A 106 -10.87 16.64 25.88
CA GLY A 106 -10.33 17.35 24.72
C GLY A 106 -9.21 16.56 24.06
N THR A 107 -8.95 16.89 22.80
CA THR A 107 -7.83 16.35 22.03
C THR A 107 -7.21 17.48 21.24
N ASP A 108 -5.94 17.75 21.49
CA ASP A 108 -5.17 18.81 20.84
C ASP A 108 -4.03 18.21 20.01
N THR A 109 -3.75 18.81 18.87
CA THR A 109 -2.56 18.50 18.06
C THR A 109 -1.57 19.64 18.22
N LEU A 110 -0.41 19.35 18.80
CA LEU A 110 0.63 20.33 19.13
C LEU A 110 1.80 20.19 18.15
N SER A 111 2.20 21.29 17.50
CA SER A 111 3.46 21.34 16.74
C SER A 111 4.66 21.21 17.66
N LEU A 112 5.85 20.94 17.10
CA LEU A 112 7.10 20.79 17.86
C LEU A 112 7.38 21.97 18.82
N GLN A 113 7.24 23.21 18.34
CA GLN A 113 7.42 24.41 19.17
C GLN A 113 6.34 24.55 20.25
N ALA A 114 5.09 24.19 19.92
CA ALA A 114 3.97 24.27 20.85
C ALA A 114 4.14 23.26 21.98
N ILE A 115 4.57 22.02 21.69
CA ILE A 115 4.82 21.00 22.71
C ILE A 115 6.00 21.38 23.61
N GLN A 116 7.09 21.93 23.08
CA GLN A 116 8.21 22.41 23.92
C GLN A 116 7.78 23.52 24.90
N THR A 117 6.99 24.47 24.41
CA THR A 117 6.41 25.52 25.26
C THR A 117 5.46 24.92 26.31
N TYR A 118 4.71 23.88 25.92
CA TYR A 118 3.78 23.19 26.80
C TYR A 118 4.50 22.39 27.90
N LEU A 119 5.55 21.64 27.57
CA LEU A 119 6.40 20.92 28.53
C LEU A 119 7.05 21.88 29.52
N SER A 120 7.49 23.06 29.07
CA SER A 120 8.01 24.11 29.96
C SER A 120 6.97 24.56 31.01
N LYS A 121 5.68 24.62 30.62
CA LYS A 121 4.58 24.90 31.56
C LYS A 121 4.34 23.72 32.49
N LEU A 122 4.30 22.49 32.00
CA LEU A 122 4.16 21.30 32.86
C LEU A 122 5.26 21.20 33.92
N LYS A 123 6.51 21.48 33.52
CA LYS A 123 7.68 21.50 34.41
C LYS A 123 7.57 22.54 35.53
N SER A 124 6.80 23.60 35.34
CA SER A 124 6.58 24.66 36.34
C SER A 124 5.59 24.28 37.45
N PHE A 125 4.83 23.19 37.29
CA PHE A 125 3.94 22.71 38.35
C PHE A 125 4.77 22.16 39.52
N HIS A 126 4.41 22.61 40.72
CA HIS A 126 5.06 22.17 41.95
C HIS A 126 4.01 21.81 43.00
N ASP A 127 4.01 20.56 43.45
CA ASP A 127 3.22 20.08 44.57
C ASP A 127 4.13 19.71 45.77
N PRO A 128 4.07 20.47 46.88
CA PRO A 128 4.82 20.14 48.09
C PRO A 128 4.52 18.75 48.66
N ALA A 129 3.34 18.19 48.41
CA ALA A 129 2.98 16.85 48.89
C ALA A 129 3.55 15.71 48.03
N GLY A 130 4.11 16.03 46.86
CA GLY A 130 4.69 15.03 45.96
C GLY A 130 3.66 14.18 45.21
N GLY A 131 2.52 14.79 44.86
CA GLY A 131 1.38 14.15 44.21
C GLY A 131 1.40 14.17 42.67
N LEU A 132 2.49 14.58 42.03
CA LEU A 132 2.59 14.66 40.58
C LEU A 132 3.23 13.40 40.00
N LEU A 133 2.43 12.64 39.25
CA LEU A 133 2.81 11.41 38.57
C LEU A 133 3.14 11.71 37.10
N THR A 134 4.34 11.32 36.69
CA THR A 134 4.70 11.12 35.29
C THR A 134 4.87 9.62 35.04
N ALA A 135 4.28 9.08 33.98
CA ALA A 135 4.58 7.73 33.50
C ALA A 135 4.82 7.73 31.98
N TYR A 136 5.91 7.13 31.55
CA TYR A 136 6.25 6.90 30.15
C TYR A 136 5.92 5.46 29.79
N LEU A 137 5.01 5.31 28.83
CA LEU A 137 4.47 4.03 28.37
C LEU A 137 4.92 3.80 26.92
N PRO A 138 5.89 2.92 26.67
CA PRO A 138 6.20 2.42 25.33
C PRO A 138 4.99 1.79 24.65
N GLN A 139 5.07 1.62 23.32
CA GLN A 139 4.04 0.94 22.54
C GLN A 139 3.68 -0.42 23.15
N GLY A 140 2.37 -0.70 23.27
CA GLY A 140 1.86 -1.98 23.79
C GLY A 140 1.98 -2.16 25.30
N THR A 141 2.50 -1.19 26.04
CA THR A 141 2.54 -1.23 27.51
C THR A 141 1.26 -0.66 28.12
N ARG A 142 0.90 -1.16 29.30
CA ARG A 142 -0.22 -0.65 30.10
C ARG A 142 0.31 0.02 31.35
N LEU A 143 -0.45 0.97 31.88
CA LEU A 143 -0.08 1.68 33.11
C LEU A 143 0.21 0.73 34.27
N SER A 144 -0.63 -0.32 34.45
CA SER A 144 -0.46 -1.34 35.49
C SER A 144 0.84 -2.14 35.43
N GLY A 145 1.45 -2.25 34.24
CA GLY A 145 2.73 -2.95 34.06
C GLY A 145 3.94 -2.07 34.32
N VAL A 146 3.76 -0.74 34.37
CA VAL A 146 4.86 0.22 34.52
C VAL A 146 4.92 0.79 35.95
N ILE A 147 3.78 1.15 36.54
CA ILE A 147 3.73 1.78 37.87
C ILE A 147 3.44 0.78 38.98
N SER A 148 3.84 1.10 40.21
CA SER A 148 3.54 0.25 41.38
C SER A 148 2.04 0.20 41.70
N GLU A 149 1.57 -0.94 42.23
CA GLU A 149 0.16 -1.18 42.59
C GLU A 149 -0.43 -0.07 43.48
N LYS A 150 0.33 0.38 44.48
CA LYS A 150 -0.08 1.48 45.39
C LYS A 150 -0.34 2.82 44.69
N VAL A 151 0.39 3.09 43.60
CA VAL A 151 0.23 4.32 42.82
C VAL A 151 -0.85 4.11 41.77
N PHE A 152 -0.92 2.92 41.18
CA PHE A 152 -1.99 2.53 40.26
C PHE A 152 -3.36 2.71 40.89
N GLU A 153 -3.56 2.24 42.13
CA GLU A 153 -4.80 2.41 42.89
C GLU A 153 -5.25 3.86 43.06
N ARG A 154 -4.32 4.84 43.04
CA ARG A 154 -4.63 6.27 43.17
C ARG A 154 -5.15 6.91 41.89
N VAL A 155 -4.92 6.30 40.74
CA VAL A 155 -5.43 6.79 39.46
C VAL A 155 -6.89 6.33 39.31
N GLU A 156 -7.81 7.20 38.95
CA GLU A 156 -9.23 6.84 38.81
C GLU A 156 -9.46 5.75 37.74
N GLU A 157 -10.43 4.86 37.97
CA GLU A 157 -10.77 3.76 37.04
C GLU A 157 -11.18 4.30 35.66
N GLU A 158 -11.86 5.44 35.65
CA GLU A 158 -12.24 6.16 34.44
C GLU A 158 -11.01 6.57 33.62
N THR A 159 -9.99 7.10 34.28
CA THR A 159 -8.74 7.55 33.65
C THR A 159 -7.95 6.36 33.10
N ARG A 160 -7.87 5.27 33.86
CA ARG A 160 -7.24 4.02 33.41
C ARG A 160 -7.93 3.47 32.17
N THR A 161 -9.26 3.47 32.16
CA THR A 161 -10.07 3.01 31.01
C THR A 161 -9.84 3.89 29.78
N LEU A 162 -9.67 5.21 29.94
CA LEU A 162 -9.35 6.11 28.84
C LEU A 162 -7.93 5.91 28.31
N LEU A 163 -6.96 5.65 29.19
CA LEU A 163 -5.58 5.31 28.81
C LEU A 163 -5.51 4.00 28.05
N ASP A 164 -6.20 2.95 28.51
CA ASP A 164 -6.20 1.64 27.86
C ASP A 164 -6.84 1.67 26.46
N ARG A 165 -7.63 2.71 26.15
CA ARG A 165 -8.18 2.96 24.81
C ARG A 165 -7.18 3.62 23.87
N LEU A 166 -6.08 4.18 24.39
CA LEU A 166 -5.01 4.77 23.60
C LEU A 166 -4.00 3.67 23.28
N GLU A 167 -3.96 3.22 22.03
CA GLU A 167 -2.95 2.28 21.52
C GLU A 167 -2.06 2.98 20.47
N PRO A 168 -1.26 4.00 20.86
CA PRO A 168 -0.41 4.73 19.92
C PRO A 168 0.85 3.93 19.54
N ASP A 169 1.27 4.03 18.27
CA ASP A 169 2.49 3.37 17.77
C ASP A 169 3.78 3.90 18.39
N THR A 170 3.78 5.15 18.84
CA THR A 170 4.95 5.81 19.46
C THR A 170 4.94 5.72 20.99
N GLY A 171 3.95 5.06 21.60
CA GLY A 171 3.73 5.12 23.04
C GLY A 171 3.14 6.45 23.49
N LEU A 172 3.06 6.66 24.81
CA LEU A 172 2.54 7.89 25.40
C LEU A 172 3.22 8.24 26.73
N ALA A 173 3.22 9.52 27.06
CA ALA A 173 3.58 10.06 28.36
C ALA A 173 2.30 10.49 29.09
N PHE A 174 2.06 9.94 30.27
CA PHE A 174 0.92 10.23 31.12
C PHE A 174 1.33 11.17 32.25
N PHE A 175 0.62 12.29 32.38
CA PHE A 175 0.80 13.29 33.43
C PHE A 175 -0.47 13.36 34.28
N TYR A 176 -0.32 13.09 35.57
CA TYR A 176 -1.44 13.00 36.49
C TYR A 176 -1.13 13.62 37.84
N ASP A 177 -2.01 14.50 38.28
CA ASP A 177 -2.04 15.02 39.65
C ASP A 177 -3.09 14.24 40.46
N ILE A 178 -2.75 13.84 41.68
CA ILE A 178 -3.69 13.17 42.61
C ILE A 178 -4.95 14.00 42.90
N HIS A 179 -4.86 15.32 42.82
CA HIS A 179 -6.00 16.23 42.98
C HIS A 179 -6.66 16.61 41.64
N ARG A 180 -6.18 16.00 40.54
CA ARG A 180 -6.72 16.08 39.19
C ARG A 180 -6.74 17.48 38.59
N MET A 181 -5.83 18.35 39.02
CA MET A 181 -5.61 19.63 38.32
C MET A 181 -5.02 19.38 36.93
N VAL A 182 -4.21 18.33 36.79
CA VAL A 182 -3.63 17.86 35.53
C VAL A 182 -3.96 16.37 35.38
N CYS A 183 -4.56 16.01 34.24
CA CYS A 183 -4.88 14.63 33.88
C CYS A 183 -4.87 14.51 32.37
N GLU A 184 -3.74 14.09 31.81
CA GLU A 184 -3.53 14.12 30.37
C GLU A 184 -2.49 13.10 29.90
N ALA A 185 -2.63 12.71 28.63
CA ALA A 185 -1.66 11.87 27.94
C ALA A 185 -1.13 12.60 26.70
N ILE A 186 0.19 12.53 26.48
CA ILE A 186 0.87 13.07 25.31
C ILE A 186 1.44 11.91 24.51
N VAL A 187 1.03 11.79 23.25
CA VAL A 187 1.60 10.88 22.26
C VAL A 187 2.66 11.65 21.46
N PRO A 188 3.96 11.38 21.65
CA PRO A 188 5.03 12.06 20.94
C PRO A 188 5.09 11.67 19.46
N PRO A 189 5.77 12.47 18.60
CA PRO A 189 5.94 12.16 17.19
C PRO A 189 6.85 10.94 16.97
N PHE A 190 7.77 10.66 17.89
CA PHE A 190 8.73 9.56 17.86
C PHE A 190 8.55 8.59 19.03
N PRO A 191 8.97 7.32 18.92
CA PRO A 191 8.70 6.28 19.92
C PRO A 191 9.38 6.50 21.28
N ILE A 192 8.62 6.18 22.34
CA ILE A 192 9.15 6.00 23.69
C ILE A 192 9.69 4.57 23.79
N THR A 193 11.00 4.43 24.00
CA THR A 193 11.65 3.11 24.00
C THR A 193 11.65 2.43 25.37
N SER A 194 11.66 3.21 26.45
CA SER A 194 11.90 2.71 27.80
C SER A 194 10.73 3.06 28.73
N PRO A 195 10.16 2.08 29.45
CA PRO A 195 9.15 2.37 30.46
C PRO A 195 9.82 3.03 31.67
N ALA A 196 9.23 4.11 32.15
CA ALA A 196 9.70 4.83 33.33
C ALA A 196 8.53 5.53 34.03
N TRP A 197 8.63 5.73 35.33
CA TRP A 197 7.65 6.52 36.05
C TRP A 197 8.26 7.20 37.27
N GLN A 198 7.66 8.31 37.66
CA GLN A 198 8.03 9.08 38.84
C GLN A 198 6.77 9.63 39.50
N LEU A 199 6.71 9.53 40.82
CA LEU A 199 5.78 10.30 41.65
C LEU A 199 6.62 11.28 42.47
N GLY A 200 6.42 12.58 42.28
CA GLY A 200 7.28 13.59 42.88
C GLY A 200 6.64 14.97 42.99
N HIS A 201 7.46 15.95 43.35
CA HIS A 201 7.02 17.34 43.57
C HIS A 201 6.80 18.11 42.26
N SER A 202 7.35 17.64 41.14
CA SER A 202 7.19 18.22 39.80
C SER A 202 6.99 17.11 38.79
N PHE A 203 6.33 17.42 37.67
CA PHE A 203 6.31 16.50 36.53
C PHE A 203 7.71 16.33 35.95
N ASP A 204 8.14 15.09 35.79
CA ASP A 204 9.31 14.80 34.95
C ASP A 204 8.91 14.91 33.49
N VAL A 205 9.59 15.75 32.74
CA VAL A 205 9.40 15.94 31.29
C VAL A 205 10.65 15.56 30.48
N SER A 206 11.71 15.11 31.16
CA SER A 206 13.06 15.02 30.61
C SER A 206 13.14 14.07 29.41
N LEU A 207 12.46 12.92 29.48
CA LEU A 207 12.46 11.96 28.38
C LEU A 207 11.75 12.51 27.14
N LEU A 208 10.67 13.29 27.30
CA LEU A 208 10.04 13.95 26.14
C LEU A 208 10.92 15.06 25.58
N GLU A 209 11.58 15.85 26.44
CA GLU A 209 12.52 16.87 25.98
C GLU A 209 13.66 16.23 25.17
N GLU A 210 14.18 15.08 25.59
CA GLU A 210 15.19 14.31 24.84
C GLU A 210 14.65 13.80 23.50
N ILE A 211 13.47 13.16 23.50
CA ILE A 211 12.84 12.64 22.27
C ILE A 211 12.58 13.75 21.26
N LEU A 212 12.16 14.94 21.70
CA LEU A 212 11.81 16.07 20.83
C LEU A 212 13.02 16.90 20.38
N SER A 213 14.18 16.77 21.04
CA SER A 213 15.40 17.52 20.71
C SER A 213 16.41 16.71 19.90
N LYS A 214 16.22 15.39 19.79
CA LYS A 214 17.06 14.54 18.96
C LYS A 214 16.83 14.82 17.47
N ASP A 215 17.92 15.00 16.74
CA ASP A 215 17.90 15.09 15.28
C ASP A 215 17.70 13.68 14.69
N TYR A 216 16.52 13.44 14.11
CA TYR A 216 16.21 12.22 13.37
C TYR A 216 16.36 12.47 11.88
N ARG A 217 17.08 11.59 11.21
CA ARG A 217 17.14 11.49 9.75
C ARG A 217 15.94 10.69 9.29
N MET A 218 14.93 11.37 8.77
CA MET A 218 13.61 10.82 8.51
C MET A 218 13.34 10.70 7.03
N LEU A 219 12.70 9.60 6.66
CA LEU A 219 12.04 9.46 5.37
C LEU A 219 10.53 9.56 5.58
N VAL A 220 9.89 10.54 4.97
CA VAL A 220 8.45 10.78 5.08
C VAL A 220 7.77 10.38 3.78
N LEU A 221 6.77 9.50 3.85
CA LEU A 221 5.91 9.15 2.73
C LEU A 221 4.44 9.43 3.08
N VAL A 222 3.78 10.24 2.25
CA VAL A 222 2.33 10.43 2.28
C VAL A 222 1.75 9.84 0.99
N LEU A 223 1.07 8.71 1.11
CA LEU A 223 0.68 7.84 0.00
C LEU A 223 -0.82 7.95 -0.27
N HIS A 224 -1.23 8.55 -1.39
CA HIS A 224 -2.60 8.48 -1.89
C HIS A 224 -2.63 7.98 -3.33
N ALA A 225 -3.75 7.35 -3.70
CA ALA A 225 -3.98 6.91 -5.07
C ALA A 225 -3.99 8.10 -6.05
N GLY A 226 -2.92 8.26 -6.81
CA GLY A 226 -2.77 9.30 -7.84
C GLY A 226 -1.90 10.49 -7.42
N GLU A 227 -1.76 10.74 -6.12
CA GLU A 227 -0.90 11.79 -5.60
C GLU A 227 -0.17 11.32 -4.35
N SER A 228 1.15 11.37 -4.36
CA SER A 228 1.94 10.97 -3.21
C SER A 228 3.12 11.91 -3.01
N PHE A 229 3.51 12.07 -1.77
CA PHE A 229 4.67 12.87 -1.38
C PHE A 229 5.73 11.93 -0.81
N ILE A 230 6.97 12.16 -1.20
CA ILE A 230 8.14 11.54 -0.58
C ILE A 230 9.15 12.62 -0.25
N GLY A 231 9.69 12.61 0.97
CA GLY A 231 10.69 13.58 1.39
C GLY A 231 11.69 12.98 2.37
N PHE A 232 12.95 13.34 2.22
CA PHE A 232 14.01 13.06 3.17
C PHE A 232 14.35 14.33 3.95
N ALA A 233 14.25 14.24 5.27
CA ALA A 233 14.56 15.33 6.19
C ALA A 233 15.74 14.88 7.08
N PRO A 234 16.88 15.57 7.07
CA PRO A 234 18.01 15.23 7.94
C PRO A 234 17.73 15.59 9.41
N ASP A 235 16.78 16.49 9.65
CA ASP A 235 16.36 16.98 10.94
C ASP A 235 14.84 17.27 10.97
N ALA A 236 14.35 17.78 12.11
CA ALA A 236 12.94 18.10 12.31
C ALA A 236 12.50 19.46 11.71
N GLN A 237 13.30 20.11 10.86
CA GLN A 237 13.07 21.47 10.39
C GLN A 237 12.71 21.55 8.91
N VAL A 238 13.44 20.84 8.04
CA VAL A 238 13.29 20.97 6.59
C VAL A 238 13.55 19.66 5.84
N PHE A 239 12.96 19.54 4.65
CA PHE A 239 13.31 18.48 3.71
C PHE A 239 14.56 18.90 2.90
N ASP A 240 15.61 18.07 2.92
CA ASP A 240 16.75 18.20 2.02
C ASP A 240 16.37 17.81 0.59
N THR A 241 15.47 16.85 0.46
CA THR A 241 14.94 16.38 -0.82
C THR A 241 13.47 16.09 -0.64
N GLU A 242 12.64 16.62 -1.52
CA GLU A 242 11.21 16.32 -1.58
C GLU A 242 10.75 16.16 -3.02
N GLU A 243 9.82 15.24 -3.24
CA GLU A 243 9.21 15.01 -4.54
C GLU A 243 7.70 14.79 -4.36
N LEU A 244 6.94 15.57 -5.13
CA LEU A 244 5.50 15.38 -5.30
C LEU A 244 5.24 14.54 -6.55
N ILE A 245 4.78 13.31 -6.35
CA ILE A 245 4.51 12.34 -7.40
C ILE A 245 3.04 12.41 -7.76
N ARG A 246 2.73 12.70 -9.02
CA ARG A 246 1.37 12.77 -9.55
C ARG A 246 1.18 11.80 -10.70
N SER A 247 0.02 11.15 -10.74
CA SER A 247 -0.43 10.31 -11.84
C SER A 247 -1.93 10.46 -12.06
N SER A 248 -2.38 10.16 -13.27
CA SER A 248 -3.78 10.32 -13.66
C SER A 248 -4.65 9.14 -13.22
N VAL A 249 -4.74 8.87 -11.92
CA VAL A 249 -5.65 7.84 -11.38
C VAL A 249 -7.07 8.41 -11.36
N LYS A 250 -8.00 7.78 -12.09
CA LYS A 250 -9.41 8.20 -12.05
C LYS A 250 -10.04 7.95 -10.68
N GLU A 251 -10.86 8.89 -10.21
CA GLU A 251 -11.64 8.72 -8.98
C GLU A 251 -12.61 7.53 -9.09
N LYS A 252 -13.03 6.97 -7.94
CA LYS A 252 -13.99 5.86 -7.91
C LYS A 252 -15.32 6.30 -8.51
N HIS A 253 -15.73 5.66 -9.61
CA HIS A 253 -17.07 5.85 -10.15
C HIS A 253 -18.09 5.06 -9.30
N SER A 254 -19.05 5.77 -8.69
CA SER A 254 -20.08 5.18 -7.82
C SER A 254 -21.30 4.62 -8.57
N LYS A 255 -21.36 4.77 -9.89
CA LYS A 255 -22.49 4.31 -10.71
C LYS A 255 -22.25 2.87 -11.17
N GLY A 256 -22.99 1.93 -10.58
CA GLY A 256 -22.90 0.52 -10.92
C GLY A 256 -23.36 0.20 -12.34
N GLY A 257 -22.70 -0.76 -13.00
CA GLY A 257 -23.08 -1.20 -14.34
C GLY A 257 -22.06 -2.13 -15.02
N PHE A 258 -22.42 -2.66 -16.19
CA PHE A 258 -21.58 -3.60 -16.96
C PHE A 258 -20.18 -3.06 -17.32
N SER A 259 -19.99 -1.73 -17.36
CA SER A 259 -18.70 -1.08 -17.62
C SER A 259 -17.84 -0.88 -16.37
N GLN A 260 -18.36 -1.13 -15.16
CA GLN A 260 -17.66 -0.85 -13.90
C GLN A 260 -16.34 -1.63 -13.75
N ARG A 261 -16.31 -2.91 -14.14
CA ARG A 261 -15.07 -3.72 -14.07
C ARG A 261 -13.94 -3.20 -14.94
N ARG A 262 -14.26 -2.64 -16.11
CA ARG A 262 -13.23 -2.06 -16.99
C ARG A 262 -12.61 -0.84 -16.33
N PHE A 263 -13.42 -0.01 -15.66
CA PHE A 263 -12.92 1.16 -14.94
C PHE A 263 -12.15 0.79 -13.67
N GLU A 264 -12.60 -0.22 -12.92
CA GLU A 264 -11.90 -0.70 -11.72
C GLU A 264 -10.53 -1.29 -12.08
N ARG A 265 -10.44 -2.14 -13.11
CA ARG A 265 -9.14 -2.67 -13.58
C ARG A 265 -8.21 -1.58 -14.08
N LEU A 266 -8.70 -0.67 -14.92
CA LEU A 266 -7.90 0.46 -15.39
C LEU A 266 -7.40 1.31 -14.20
N ARG A 267 -8.24 1.51 -13.19
CA ARG A 267 -7.86 2.23 -11.98
C ARG A 267 -6.83 1.49 -11.14
N GLU A 268 -6.94 0.17 -11.00
CA GLU A 268 -5.92 -0.66 -10.33
C GLU A 268 -4.59 -0.62 -11.08
N GLU A 269 -4.62 -0.69 -12.41
CA GLU A 269 -3.44 -0.51 -13.28
C GLU A 269 -2.82 0.89 -13.11
N ASP A 270 -3.64 1.94 -13.09
CA ASP A 270 -3.18 3.32 -12.86
C ASP A 270 -2.54 3.47 -11.47
N ILE A 271 -3.12 2.85 -10.43
CA ILE A 271 -2.57 2.86 -9.07
C ILE A 271 -1.25 2.08 -9.02
N ALA A 272 -1.16 0.93 -9.69
CA ALA A 272 0.09 0.17 -9.75
C ALA A 272 1.19 0.98 -10.43
N HIS A 273 0.88 1.64 -11.55
CA HIS A 273 1.83 2.52 -12.24
C HIS A 273 2.23 3.73 -11.39
N HIS A 274 1.31 4.29 -10.61
CA HIS A 274 1.63 5.32 -9.61
C HIS A 274 2.61 4.79 -8.56
N MET A 275 2.37 3.60 -8.04
CA MET A 275 3.24 2.98 -7.05
C MET A 275 4.63 2.66 -7.60
N ASP A 276 4.76 2.29 -8.87
CA ASP A 276 6.06 2.09 -9.49
C ASP A 276 6.90 3.39 -9.46
N LYS A 277 6.27 4.55 -9.73
CA LYS A 277 6.93 5.86 -9.61
C LYS A 277 7.33 6.19 -8.17
N VAL A 278 6.45 5.90 -7.21
CA VAL A 278 6.76 6.08 -5.79
C VAL A 278 7.95 5.21 -5.37
N LEU A 279 8.00 3.96 -5.85
CA LEU A 279 9.11 3.05 -5.57
C LEU A 279 10.42 3.50 -6.22
N GLU A 280 10.37 4.02 -7.45
CA GLU A 280 11.55 4.59 -8.12
C GLU A 280 12.14 5.75 -7.31
N ALA A 281 11.29 6.69 -6.87
CA ALA A 281 11.71 7.80 -6.02
C ALA A 281 12.22 7.32 -4.65
N LEU A 282 11.56 6.32 -4.06
CA LEU A 282 11.98 5.69 -2.80
C LEU A 282 13.39 5.10 -2.92
N TYR A 283 13.64 4.27 -3.92
CA TYR A 283 14.95 3.65 -4.10
C TYR A 283 16.04 4.70 -4.33
N ARG A 284 15.77 5.73 -5.12
CA ARG A 284 16.71 6.83 -5.34
C ARG A 284 17.09 7.52 -4.02
N ILE A 285 16.10 7.88 -3.21
CA ILE A 285 16.35 8.53 -1.91
C ILE A 285 17.09 7.61 -0.94
N LEU A 286 16.75 6.31 -0.91
CA LEU A 286 17.46 5.32 -0.08
C LEU A 286 18.91 5.11 -0.52
N GLU A 287 19.20 5.19 -1.82
CA GLU A 287 20.57 5.09 -2.37
C GLU A 287 21.40 6.33 -2.04
N GLU A 288 20.81 7.52 -2.14
CA GLU A 288 21.43 8.80 -1.82
C GLU A 288 21.67 8.97 -0.31
N ASN A 289 20.80 8.39 0.53
CA ASN A 289 20.80 8.57 1.98
C ASN A 289 21.02 7.26 2.74
N LYS A 290 22.28 6.94 3.03
CA LYS A 290 22.67 5.68 3.71
C LYS A 290 22.30 5.58 5.19
N LEU A 291 21.94 6.69 5.82
CA LEU A 291 21.59 6.77 7.24
C LEU A 291 20.19 7.35 7.35
N ILE A 292 19.23 6.52 7.70
CA ILE A 292 17.84 6.87 7.98
C ILE A 292 17.52 6.24 9.33
N ASP A 293 17.10 7.07 10.28
CA ASP A 293 16.76 6.63 11.62
C ASP A 293 15.35 6.04 11.65
N CYS A 294 14.40 6.69 10.97
CA CYS A 294 13.02 6.23 10.90
C CYS A 294 12.32 6.58 9.58
N VAL A 295 11.27 5.83 9.29
CA VAL A 295 10.36 6.06 8.15
C VAL A 295 8.99 6.38 8.68
N ILE A 296 8.44 7.52 8.27
CA ILE A 296 7.10 7.94 8.65
C ILE A 296 6.16 7.72 7.46
N LEU A 297 5.13 6.89 7.66
CA LEU A 297 4.15 6.52 6.64
C LEU A 297 2.79 7.10 6.99
N SER A 298 2.12 7.71 6.02
CA SER A 298 0.76 8.22 6.13
C SER A 298 0.01 8.00 4.82
N GLY A 299 -1.32 7.90 4.87
CA GLY A 299 -2.16 7.78 3.68
C GLY A 299 -2.89 6.43 3.55
N ASP A 300 -3.13 5.99 2.31
CA ASP A 300 -3.92 4.81 1.96
C ASP A 300 -3.28 3.53 2.53
N PHE A 301 -4.02 2.82 3.40
CA PHE A 301 -3.56 1.60 4.08
C PHE A 301 -3.02 0.53 3.14
N GLN A 302 -3.64 0.35 1.97
CA GLN A 302 -3.18 -0.62 0.97
C GLN A 302 -1.79 -0.25 0.40
N LEU A 303 -1.55 1.04 0.15
CA LEU A 303 -0.28 1.52 -0.39
C LEU A 303 0.83 1.48 0.66
N ILE A 304 0.51 1.85 1.91
CA ILE A 304 1.40 1.68 3.08
C ILE A 304 1.85 0.22 3.19
N GLY A 305 0.90 -0.72 3.08
CA GLY A 305 1.18 -2.15 3.12
C GLY A 305 2.14 -2.63 2.03
N GLU A 306 2.08 -2.06 0.83
CA GLU A 306 3.01 -2.37 -0.26
C GLU A 306 4.41 -1.77 -0.03
N ILE A 307 4.50 -0.50 0.40
CA ILE A 307 5.78 0.14 0.73
C ILE A 307 6.49 -0.61 1.86
N ARG A 308 5.76 -0.99 2.91
CA ARG A 308 6.32 -1.70 4.06
C ARG A 308 7.01 -3.01 3.68
N LYS A 309 6.54 -3.71 2.65
CA LYS A 309 7.18 -4.94 2.14
C LYS A 309 8.50 -4.67 1.40
N ARG A 310 8.74 -3.43 0.96
CA ARG A 310 9.91 -3.02 0.18
C ARG A 310 10.97 -2.30 1.02
N LEU A 311 10.60 -1.80 2.20
CA LEU A 311 11.53 -1.15 3.12
C LEU A 311 12.48 -2.16 3.77
N PRO A 312 13.74 -1.77 4.04
CA PRO A 312 14.66 -2.56 4.84
C PRO A 312 14.12 -2.90 6.24
N PHE A 313 14.35 -4.12 6.71
CA PHE A 313 13.84 -4.62 8.00
C PHE A 313 14.37 -3.89 9.25
N ASN A 314 15.46 -3.14 9.12
CA ASN A 314 16.15 -2.48 10.23
C ASN A 314 15.67 -1.03 10.48
N LEU A 315 14.70 -0.53 9.71
CA LEU A 315 14.18 0.83 9.88
C LEU A 315 13.00 0.84 10.85
N GLU A 316 12.99 1.82 11.75
CA GLU A 316 11.84 2.09 12.61
C GLU A 316 10.72 2.73 11.77
N ILE A 317 9.57 2.06 11.70
CA ILE A 317 8.41 2.51 10.91
C ILE A 317 7.38 3.13 11.86
N ILE A 318 7.01 4.38 11.59
CA ILE A 318 6.01 5.12 12.34
C ILE A 318 4.83 5.38 11.41
N GLU A 319 3.68 4.76 11.68
CA GLU A 319 2.46 5.02 10.93
C GLU A 319 1.73 6.23 11.55
N LYS A 320 1.33 7.18 10.71
CA LYS A 320 0.54 8.34 11.08
C LYS A 320 -0.83 8.28 10.40
N PRO A 321 -1.86 8.85 11.05
CA PRO A 321 -3.22 8.83 10.52
C PRO A 321 -3.33 9.57 9.18
N SER A 322 -4.25 9.09 8.35
CA SER A 322 -4.40 9.36 6.91
C SER A 322 -4.85 10.78 6.53
N ASP A 323 -4.83 11.75 7.47
CA ASP A 323 -5.55 13.02 7.32
C ASP A 323 -4.77 14.09 6.52
N ILE A 324 -3.54 13.78 6.11
CA ILE A 324 -2.65 14.70 5.41
C ILE A 324 -3.03 14.79 3.93
N ARG A 325 -3.53 15.96 3.50
CA ARG A 325 -3.88 16.23 2.10
C ARG A 325 -2.68 16.80 1.36
N VAL A 326 -2.16 16.01 0.42
CA VAL A 326 -0.95 16.35 -0.34
C VAL A 326 -1.19 17.51 -1.33
N GLU A 327 -2.38 17.64 -1.92
CA GLU A 327 -2.71 18.65 -2.94
C GLU A 327 -2.44 20.12 -2.54
N LYS A 328 -2.53 20.44 -1.25
CA LYS A 328 -2.53 21.81 -0.74
C LYS A 328 -1.42 22.10 0.27
N ALA A 329 -0.71 21.07 0.71
CA ALA A 329 0.29 21.19 1.76
C ALA A 329 1.67 21.44 1.15
N SER A 330 2.39 22.45 1.65
CA SER A 330 3.82 22.58 1.40
C SER A 330 4.59 21.47 2.14
N GLY A 331 5.83 21.20 1.73
CA GLY A 331 6.72 20.30 2.49
C GLY A 331 6.81 20.66 3.97
N GLU A 332 6.94 21.96 4.28
CA GLU A 332 6.94 22.46 5.66
C GLU A 332 5.65 22.11 6.43
N GLU A 333 4.48 22.23 5.79
CA GLU A 333 3.20 21.86 6.41
C GLU A 333 3.09 20.36 6.64
N ILE A 334 3.56 19.54 5.70
CA ILE A 334 3.62 18.08 5.83
C ILE A 334 4.51 17.72 7.02
N LEU A 335 5.72 18.26 7.06
CA LEU A 335 6.69 17.99 8.12
C LEU A 335 6.13 18.41 9.49
N ARG A 336 5.57 19.62 9.60
CA ARG A 336 4.92 20.10 10.84
C ARG A 336 3.78 19.20 11.29
N THR A 337 2.99 18.67 10.36
CA THR A 337 1.86 17.80 10.67
C THR A 337 2.32 16.43 11.14
N VAL A 338 3.29 15.84 10.44
CA VAL A 338 3.86 14.53 10.76
C VAL A 338 4.58 14.54 12.12
N LEU A 339 5.27 15.64 12.44
CA LEU A 339 6.00 15.83 13.68
C LEU A 339 5.16 16.39 14.84
N SER A 340 3.83 16.42 14.67
CA SER A 340 2.95 16.88 15.74
C SER A 340 2.79 15.82 16.84
N SER A 341 2.72 16.30 18.09
CA SER A 341 2.32 15.48 19.24
C SER A 341 0.82 15.56 19.44
N ARG A 342 0.18 14.46 19.82
CA ARG A 342 -1.24 14.47 20.21
C ARG A 342 -1.37 14.53 21.72
N ARG A 343 -2.13 15.49 22.23
CA ARG A 343 -2.43 15.63 23.65
C ARG A 343 -3.90 15.27 23.89
N TYR A 344 -4.13 14.38 24.83
CA TYR A 344 -5.45 13.92 25.25
C TYR A 344 -5.71 14.39 26.68
N LEU A 345 -6.80 15.13 26.87
CA LEU A 345 -7.29 15.48 28.20
C LEU A 345 -8.23 14.38 28.66
N LEU A 346 -7.89 13.69 29.75
CA LEU A 346 -8.61 12.50 30.21
C LEU A 346 -9.77 12.84 31.14
#